data_AF-A0A183T7K2-F1
#
_entry.id   AF-A0A183T7K2-F1
#
_cell.length_a   1.000
_cell.length_b   1.000
_cell.length_c   1.000
_cell.angle_alpha   90.00
_cell.angle_beta   90.00
_cell.angle_gamma   90.00
#
_symmetry.space_group_name_H-M   'P 1'
#
loop_
_entity.id
_entity.type
_entity.pdbx_description
1 polymer ?
#
loop_
_entity_poly.entity_id
_entity_poly.type
_entity_poly.pdbx_seq_one_letter_code
_entity_poly.pdbx_strand_id
1 'polypeptide(L)'
;MNELQEIKSVTEPFEHFTKLWILIPEDEVEIFLTEHPEPTLVEFETKLMELDEIEKDLADTWDIYYVGPLEVHTTGFKSIALKRLREHQTAFMELCTEKLINPMLADTAQLEETERLISRPLGNFDDVAAVMDAINHFHSYEVTMDLTIMRSEVRLTSFH
;
A
#
# COMPACT_ATOMS: atom_id res chain seq x y z
N MET A 1 -14.64 -27.84 35.57
CA MET A 1 -16.05 -27.42 35.54
C MET A 1 -16.18 -26.55 34.32
N ASN A 2 -16.78 -27.05 33.24
CA ASN A 2 -16.85 -26.34 31.96
C ASN A 2 -17.74 -25.12 32.14
N GLU A 3 -17.17 -23.92 32.03
CA GLU A 3 -17.98 -22.72 31.83
C GLU A 3 -18.72 -22.92 30.50
N LEU A 4 -20.06 -22.90 30.57
CA LEU A 4 -20.90 -22.90 29.39
C LEU A 4 -20.58 -21.60 28.66
N GLN A 5 -19.84 -21.67 27.55
CA GLN A 5 -19.67 -20.49 26.71
C GLN A 5 -21.06 -20.08 26.22
N GLU A 6 -21.41 -18.81 26.40
CA GLU A 6 -22.62 -18.26 25.82
C GLU A 6 -22.37 -17.97 24.34
N ILE A 7 -23.41 -18.05 23.51
CA ILE A 7 -23.28 -17.76 22.07
C ILE A 7 -22.65 -16.38 21.84
N LYS A 8 -22.95 -15.42 22.72
CA LYS A 8 -22.40 -14.08 22.71
C LYS A 8 -20.88 -14.07 22.88
N SER A 9 -20.34 -14.89 23.78
CA SER A 9 -18.90 -15.01 24.02
C SER A 9 -18.14 -15.53 22.80
N VAL A 10 -18.82 -16.28 21.93
CA VAL A 10 -18.26 -16.78 20.66
C VAL A 10 -18.39 -15.75 19.55
N THR A 11 -19.48 -14.98 19.50
CA THR A 11 -19.73 -14.02 18.42
C THR A 11 -19.07 -12.65 18.63
N GLU A 12 -18.88 -12.21 19.88
CA GLU A 12 -18.32 -10.89 20.23
C GLU A 12 -16.93 -10.63 19.63
N PRO A 13 -15.97 -11.59 19.59
CA PRO A 13 -14.69 -11.39 18.92
C PRO A 13 -14.81 -11.05 17.42
N PHE A 14 -15.88 -11.50 16.76
CA PHE A 14 -16.10 -11.24 15.33
C PHE A 14 -16.56 -9.81 15.05
N GLU A 15 -17.03 -9.08 16.07
CA GLU A 15 -17.40 -7.66 15.94
C GLU A 15 -16.20 -6.80 15.51
N HIS A 16 -14.97 -7.22 15.86
CA HIS A 16 -13.75 -6.56 15.42
C HIS A 16 -13.62 -6.51 13.89
N PHE A 17 -14.17 -7.47 13.15
CA PHE A 17 -14.08 -7.49 11.69
C PHE A 17 -15.14 -6.61 11.02
N THR A 18 -16.11 -6.06 11.76
CA THR A 18 -17.22 -5.26 11.21
C THR A 18 -16.71 -4.07 10.38
N LYS A 19 -15.55 -3.51 10.72
CA LYS A 19 -14.86 -2.46 9.95
C LYS A 19 -14.73 -2.78 8.47
N LEU A 20 -14.51 -4.05 8.09
CA LEU A 20 -14.41 -4.48 6.69
C LEU A 20 -15.69 -4.27 5.88
N TRP A 21 -16.83 -4.07 6.54
CA TRP A 21 -18.14 -3.85 5.93
C TRP A 21 -18.70 -2.43 6.13
N ILE A 22 -18.16 -1.66 7.07
CA ILE A 22 -18.63 -0.29 7.34
C ILE A 22 -18.17 0.67 6.25
N LEU A 23 -16.93 0.50 5.79
CA LEU A 23 -16.34 1.27 4.70
C LEU A 23 -16.12 0.33 3.51
N ILE A 24 -16.51 0.79 2.32
CA ILE A 24 -16.06 0.15 1.09
C ILE A 24 -14.62 0.62 0.79
N PRO A 25 -13.82 -0.16 0.05
CA PRO A 25 -12.42 0.17 -0.20
C PRO A 25 -12.20 1.57 -0.77
N GLU A 26 -13.10 2.03 -1.63
CA GLU A 26 -13.03 3.34 -2.26
C GLU A 26 -13.17 4.48 -1.25
N ASP A 27 -14.14 4.37 -0.33
CA ASP A 27 -14.34 5.36 0.73
C ASP A 27 -13.15 5.42 1.68
N GLU A 28 -12.55 4.27 1.99
CA GLU A 28 -11.37 4.20 2.85
C GLU A 28 -10.14 4.86 2.21
N VAL A 29 -9.97 4.66 0.89
CA VAL A 29 -8.94 5.35 0.10
C VAL A 29 -9.18 6.86 0.07
N GLU A 30 -10.41 7.32 -0.10
CA GLU A 30 -10.73 8.76 -0.08
C GLU A 30 -10.45 9.40 1.28
N ILE A 31 -10.80 8.72 2.37
CA ILE A 31 -10.48 9.15 3.73
C ILE A 31 -8.96 9.23 3.91
N PHE A 32 -8.24 8.19 3.50
CA PHE A 32 -6.79 8.16 3.58
C PHE A 32 -6.13 9.32 2.82
N LEU A 33 -6.60 9.64 1.60
CA LEU A 33 -6.09 10.77 0.83
C LEU A 33 -6.48 12.13 1.41
N THR A 34 -7.56 12.20 2.19
CA THR A 34 -7.94 13.42 2.92
C THR A 34 -7.00 13.66 4.10
N GLU A 35 -6.60 12.59 4.80
CA GLU A 35 -5.66 12.63 5.93
C GLU A 35 -4.21 12.77 5.47
N HIS A 36 -3.88 12.17 4.33
CA HIS A 36 -2.56 12.15 3.70
C HIS A 36 -2.65 12.60 2.24
N PRO A 37 -2.73 13.92 1.96
CA PRO A 37 -2.85 14.44 0.60
C PRO A 37 -1.66 14.10 -0.30
N GLU A 38 -0.48 13.95 0.29
CA GLU A 38 0.75 13.52 -0.37
C GLU A 38 1.35 12.34 0.42
N PRO A 39 0.78 11.13 0.26
CA PRO A 39 1.18 9.99 1.07
C PRO A 39 2.60 9.55 0.73
N THR A 40 3.38 9.18 1.74
CA THR A 40 4.71 8.58 1.58
C THR A 40 4.60 7.06 1.71
N LEU A 41 5.69 6.35 1.40
CA LEU A 41 5.75 4.90 1.54
C LEU A 41 5.43 4.44 2.97
N VAL A 42 5.82 5.23 3.98
CA VAL A 42 5.59 4.88 5.40
C VAL A 42 4.11 4.89 5.76
N GLU A 43 3.32 5.84 5.24
CA GLU A 43 1.87 5.84 5.50
C GLU A 43 1.17 4.66 4.81
N PHE A 44 1.60 4.29 3.59
CA PHE A 44 1.11 3.09 2.93
C PHE A 44 1.49 1.81 3.69
N GLU A 45 2.75 1.69 4.14
CA GLU A 45 3.22 0.56 4.94
C GLU A 45 2.42 0.44 6.23
N THR A 46 2.21 1.55 6.94
CA THR A 46 1.41 1.59 8.16
C THR A 46 0.00 1.08 7.89
N LYS A 47 -0.64 1.57 6.82
CA LYS A 47 -2.00 1.17 6.48
C LYS A 47 -2.10 -0.31 6.07
N LEU A 48 -1.16 -0.80 5.27
CA LEU A 48 -1.12 -2.21 4.87
C LEU A 48 -0.82 -3.13 6.06
N MET A 49 0.03 -2.70 7.00
CA MET A 49 0.28 -3.44 8.24
C MET A 49 -0.98 -3.57 9.10
N GLU A 50 -1.80 -2.52 9.22
CA GLU A 50 -3.09 -2.59 9.92
C GLU A 50 -4.03 -3.63 9.28
N LEU A 51 -4.04 -3.73 7.96
CA LEU A 51 -4.84 -4.72 7.22
C LEU A 51 -4.28 -6.14 7.42
N ASP A 52 -2.96 -6.31 7.43
CA ASP A 52 -2.30 -7.59 7.67
C ASP A 52 -2.53 -8.10 9.10
N GLU A 53 -2.61 -7.21 10.09
CA GLU A 53 -3.02 -7.56 11.46
C GLU A 53 -4.44 -8.14 11.48
N ILE A 54 -5.38 -7.57 10.72
CA ILE A 54 -6.73 -8.11 10.58
C ILE A 54 -6.70 -9.49 9.90
N GLU A 55 -5.84 -9.69 8.89
CA GLU A 55 -5.68 -10.99 8.23
C GLU A 55 -5.23 -12.06 9.22
N LYS A 56 -4.25 -11.72 10.06
CA LYS A 56 -3.72 -12.59 11.09
C LYS A 56 -4.77 -12.91 12.15
N ASP A 57 -5.48 -11.91 12.66
CA ASP A 57 -6.56 -12.10 13.63
C ASP A 57 -7.66 -13.02 13.05
N LEU A 58 -7.97 -12.87 11.77
CA LEU A 58 -8.92 -13.74 11.09
C LEU A 58 -8.39 -15.17 10.99
N ALA A 59 -7.12 -15.36 10.62
CA ALA A 59 -6.51 -16.68 10.55
C ALA A 59 -6.50 -17.40 11.91
N ASP A 60 -6.25 -16.66 12.99
CA ASP A 60 -6.17 -17.17 14.36
C ASP A 60 -7.54 -17.54 14.98
N THR A 61 -8.66 -17.13 14.35
CA THR A 61 -10.00 -17.54 14.80
C THR A 61 -10.23 -19.05 14.60
N TRP A 62 -11.01 -19.69 15.47
CA TRP A 62 -11.35 -21.11 15.30
C TRP A 62 -12.39 -21.30 14.20
N ASP A 63 -12.31 -22.41 13.49
CA ASP A 63 -13.27 -22.76 12.42
C ASP A 63 -14.61 -23.29 12.98
N ILE A 64 -14.57 -23.84 14.19
CA ILE A 64 -15.72 -24.44 14.88
C ILE A 64 -15.67 -24.08 16.36
N TYR A 65 -16.79 -23.60 16.90
CA TYR A 65 -16.98 -23.37 18.33
C TYR A 65 -18.13 -24.25 18.86
N TYR A 66 -17.97 -24.77 20.07
CA TYR A 66 -18.98 -25.58 20.76
C TYR A 66 -19.61 -24.77 21.89
N VAL A 67 -20.91 -24.49 21.77
CA VAL A 67 -21.70 -23.65 22.69
C VAL A 67 -22.83 -24.51 23.28
N GLY A 68 -22.52 -25.23 24.36
CA GLY A 68 -23.44 -26.22 24.93
C GLY A 68 -23.75 -27.34 23.91
N PRO A 69 -25.02 -27.56 23.50
CA PRO A 69 -25.36 -28.53 22.46
C PRO A 69 -25.24 -28.00 21.02
N LEU A 70 -24.81 -26.74 20.83
CA LEU A 70 -24.69 -26.12 19.51
C LEU A 70 -23.27 -26.17 18.98
N GLU A 71 -23.15 -26.42 17.67
CA GLU A 71 -21.93 -26.30 16.91
C GLU A 71 -22.03 -25.08 15.98
N VAL A 72 -21.06 -24.17 16.06
CA VAL A 72 -21.03 -22.94 15.28
C VAL A 72 -19.86 -23.01 14.32
N HIS A 73 -20.15 -23.05 13.01
CA HIS A 73 -19.14 -23.04 11.95
C HIS A 73 -18.86 -21.62 11.48
N THR A 74 -17.59 -21.23 11.43
CA THR A 74 -17.16 -19.86 11.09
C THR A 74 -16.39 -19.80 9.78
N THR A 75 -16.06 -20.94 9.16
CA THR A 75 -15.32 -21.02 7.89
C THR A 75 -15.94 -20.19 6.77
N GLY A 76 -17.27 -20.19 6.66
CA GLY A 76 -17.98 -19.37 5.67
C GLY A 76 -17.80 -17.87 5.93
N PHE A 77 -17.87 -17.45 7.19
CA PHE A 77 -17.59 -16.07 7.59
C PHE A 77 -16.13 -15.70 7.27
N LYS A 78 -15.16 -16.54 7.67
CA LYS A 78 -13.74 -16.32 7.43
C LYS A 78 -13.44 -16.13 5.94
N SER A 79 -14.02 -16.96 5.09
CA SER A 79 -13.84 -16.84 3.63
C SER A 79 -14.35 -15.50 3.09
N ILE A 80 -15.52 -15.04 3.53
CA ILE A 80 -16.09 -13.75 3.07
C ILE A 80 -15.30 -12.58 3.65
N ALA A 81 -14.93 -12.64 4.93
CA ALA A 81 -14.10 -11.62 5.59
C ALA A 81 -12.75 -11.47 4.88
N LEU A 82 -12.08 -12.58 4.59
CA LEU A 82 -10.80 -12.58 3.88
C LEU A 82 -10.95 -11.99 2.47
N LYS A 83 -12.03 -12.33 1.76
CA LYS A 83 -12.30 -11.72 0.46
C LYS A 83 -12.44 -10.20 0.56
N ARG A 84 -13.23 -9.71 1.54
CA ARG A 84 -13.39 -8.26 1.77
C ARG A 84 -12.07 -7.59 2.14
N LEU A 85 -11.28 -8.20 3.01
CA LEU A 85 -9.97 -7.70 3.38
C LEU A 85 -9.04 -7.58 2.16
N ARG A 86 -9.06 -8.56 1.26
CA ARG A 86 -8.29 -8.54 0.01
C ARG A 86 -8.73 -7.42 -0.93
N GLU A 87 -10.02 -7.08 -0.96
CA GLU A 87 -10.54 -5.93 -1.71
C GLU A 87 -9.91 -4.62 -1.17
N HIS A 88 -9.86 -4.45 0.15
CA HIS A 88 -9.19 -3.31 0.80
C HIS A 88 -7.68 -3.26 0.52
N GLN A 89 -6.96 -4.37 0.74
CA GLN A 89 -5.51 -4.45 0.44
C GLN A 89 -5.21 -4.11 -1.02
N THR A 90 -6.05 -4.58 -1.96
CA THR A 90 -5.87 -4.32 -3.39
C THR A 90 -6.05 -2.83 -3.70
N ALA A 91 -7.09 -2.18 -3.16
CA ALA A 91 -7.32 -0.76 -3.37
C ALA A 91 -6.13 0.10 -2.89
N PHE A 92 -5.58 -0.20 -1.71
CA PHE A 92 -4.40 0.51 -1.21
C PHE A 92 -3.14 0.22 -2.00
N MET A 93 -2.95 -1.01 -2.49
CA MET A 93 -1.81 -1.36 -3.34
C MET A 93 -1.87 -0.67 -4.72
N GLU A 94 -3.06 -0.59 -5.31
CA GLU A 94 -3.29 0.15 -6.55
C GLU A 94 -3.01 1.64 -6.36
N LEU A 95 -3.48 2.23 -5.26
CA LEU A 95 -3.20 3.62 -4.92
C LEU A 95 -1.70 3.88 -4.70
N CYS A 96 -1.01 3.00 -3.96
CA CYS A 96 0.45 3.08 -3.75
C CYS A 96 1.20 3.01 -5.08
N THR A 97 0.77 2.12 -5.96
CA THR A 97 1.33 1.99 -7.31
C THR A 97 1.14 3.28 -8.11
N GLU A 98 -0.05 3.87 -8.07
CA GLU A 98 -0.35 5.12 -8.77
C GLU A 98 0.47 6.30 -8.23
N LYS A 99 0.55 6.45 -6.90
CA LYS A 99 1.11 7.65 -6.26
C LYS A 99 2.63 7.61 -6.11
N LEU A 100 3.23 6.43 -5.98
CA LEU A 100 4.67 6.29 -5.70
C LEU A 100 5.39 5.56 -6.84
N ILE A 101 4.93 4.37 -7.20
CA ILE A 101 5.66 3.50 -8.14
C ILE A 101 5.66 4.06 -9.57
N ASN A 102 4.50 4.48 -10.08
CA ASN A 102 4.40 5.00 -11.44
C ASN A 102 5.27 6.27 -11.67
N PRO A 103 5.27 7.26 -10.76
CA PRO A 103 6.23 8.37 -10.83
C PRO A 103 7.70 7.92 -10.83
N MET A 104 8.08 6.99 -9.96
CA MET A 104 9.46 6.47 -9.93
C MET A 104 9.86 5.77 -11.24
N LEU A 105 8.94 5.03 -11.86
CA LEU A 105 9.18 4.40 -13.16
C LEU A 105 9.35 5.46 -14.27
N ALA A 106 8.58 6.54 -14.23
CA ALA A 106 8.74 7.65 -15.16
C ALA A 106 10.10 8.36 -14.98
N ASP A 107 10.51 8.59 -13.73
CA ASP A 107 11.83 9.17 -13.39
C ASP A 107 12.98 8.29 -13.91
N THR A 108 12.86 6.97 -13.72
CA THR A 108 13.85 6.00 -14.23
C THR A 108 13.97 6.07 -15.75
N ALA A 109 12.84 6.09 -16.47
CA ALA A 109 12.84 6.19 -17.92
C ALA A 109 13.46 7.51 -18.42
N GLN A 110 13.21 8.62 -17.73
CA GLN A 110 13.82 9.90 -18.06
C GLN A 110 15.33 9.92 -17.80
N LEU A 111 15.79 9.25 -16.74
CA LEU A 111 17.20 9.11 -16.44
C LEU A 111 17.92 8.27 -17.50
N GLU A 112 17.34 7.15 -17.92
CA GLU A 112 17.87 6.31 -19.00
C GLU A 112 17.97 7.08 -20.34
N GLU A 113 16.95 7.88 -20.68
CA GLU A 113 16.99 8.70 -21.89
C GLU A 113 18.06 9.80 -21.81
N THR A 114 18.20 10.43 -20.64
CA THR A 114 19.26 11.43 -20.40
C THR A 114 20.63 10.78 -20.55
N GLU A 115 20.85 9.62 -19.92
CA GLU A 115 22.10 8.85 -20.00
C GLU A 115 22.42 8.48 -21.46
N ARG A 116 21.42 8.04 -22.22
CA ARG A 116 21.58 7.68 -23.64
C ARG A 116 22.02 8.87 -24.49
N LEU A 117 21.45 10.06 -24.23
CA LEU A 117 21.78 11.28 -24.97
C LEU A 117 23.18 11.78 -24.64
N ILE A 118 23.56 11.84 -23.36
CA ILE A 118 24.89 12.33 -22.94
C ILE A 118 26.01 11.35 -23.31
N SER A 119 25.73 10.04 -23.38
CA SER A 119 26.73 9.01 -23.70
C SER A 119 27.06 8.90 -25.19
N ARG A 120 26.35 9.64 -26.06
CA ARG A 120 26.53 9.57 -27.50
C ARG A 120 27.88 10.17 -27.94
N PRO A 121 28.62 9.53 -28.87
CA PRO A 121 29.83 10.13 -29.45
C PRO A 121 29.55 11.49 -30.10
N LEU A 122 30.43 12.46 -29.85
CA LEU A 122 30.32 13.80 -30.42
C LEU A 122 31.03 13.88 -31.77
N GLY A 123 30.29 14.10 -32.85
CA GLY A 123 30.83 14.21 -34.20
C GLY A 123 30.80 15.63 -34.77
N ASN A 124 29.86 16.46 -34.31
CA ASN A 124 29.68 17.84 -34.78
C ASN A 124 29.13 18.76 -33.67
N PHE A 125 28.94 20.04 -34.01
CA PHE A 125 28.41 21.03 -33.08
C PHE A 125 26.93 20.80 -32.72
N ASP A 126 26.13 20.26 -33.65
CA ASP A 126 24.73 19.91 -33.37
C ASP A 126 24.64 18.80 -32.31
N ASP A 127 25.62 17.89 -32.28
CA ASP A 127 25.71 16.86 -31.26
C ASP A 127 25.99 17.43 -29.88
N VAL A 128 26.82 18.47 -29.79
CA VAL A 128 27.09 19.20 -28.55
C VAL A 128 25.84 19.93 -28.08
N ALA A 129 25.10 20.56 -28.99
CA ALA A 129 23.85 21.24 -28.68
C ALA A 129 22.81 20.26 -28.10
N ALA A 130 22.63 19.09 -28.73
CA ALA A 130 21.70 18.06 -28.27
C ALA A 130 22.05 17.54 -26.86
N VAL A 131 23.32 17.34 -26.56
CA VAL A 131 23.78 16.94 -25.21
C VAL A 131 23.51 18.05 -24.19
N MET A 132 23.79 19.30 -24.55
CA MET A 132 23.57 20.44 -23.67
C MET A 132 22.07 20.62 -23.35
N ASP A 133 21.20 20.43 -24.34
CA ASP A 133 19.75 20.46 -24.16
C ASP A 133 19.26 19.36 -23.22
N ALA A 134 19.80 18.14 -23.36
CA ALA A 134 19.49 17.02 -22.45
C ALA A 134 19.91 17.32 -21.01
N ILE A 135 21.10 17.90 -20.80
CA ILE A 135 21.60 18.29 -19.47
C ILE A 135 20.72 19.39 -18.86
N ASN A 136 20.37 20.42 -19.64
CA ASN A 136 19.51 21.50 -19.16
C ASN A 136 18.11 21.00 -18.80
N HIS A 137 17.57 20.08 -19.60
CA HIS A 137 16.30 19.44 -19.31
C HIS A 137 16.37 18.63 -18.00
N PHE A 138 17.40 17.81 -17.82
CA PHE A 138 17.61 17.05 -16.60
C PHE A 138 17.71 17.95 -15.36
N HIS A 139 18.52 19.00 -15.41
CA HIS A 139 18.65 19.95 -14.30
C HIS A 139 17.32 20.66 -13.95
N SER A 140 16.45 20.89 -14.95
CA SER A 140 15.12 21.47 -14.68
C SER A 140 14.16 20.47 -14.00
N TYR A 141 14.42 19.17 -14.15
CA TYR A 141 13.58 18.09 -13.66
C TYR A 141 14.07 17.49 -12.33
N GLU A 142 15.37 17.61 -12.03
CA GLU A 142 16.04 17.03 -10.86
C GLU A 142 15.28 17.25 -9.55
N VAL A 143 14.80 18.47 -9.30
CA VAL A 143 14.03 18.79 -8.07
C VAL A 143 12.75 17.97 -7.95
N THR A 144 12.08 17.69 -9.07
CA THR A 144 10.85 16.87 -9.07
C THR A 144 11.18 15.42 -8.76
N MET A 145 12.22 14.90 -9.39
CA MET A 145 12.71 13.54 -9.15
C MET A 145 13.16 13.34 -7.68
N ASP A 146 13.87 14.31 -7.11
CA ASP A 146 14.27 14.30 -5.70
C ASP A 146 13.06 14.22 -4.76
N LEU A 147 12.00 14.97 -5.06
CA LEU A 147 10.75 14.92 -4.27
C LEU A 147 10.05 13.55 -4.39
N THR A 148 10.02 12.97 -5.59
CA THR A 148 9.47 11.62 -5.80
C THR A 148 10.24 10.57 -5.00
N ILE A 149 11.57 10.61 -5.06
CA ILE A 149 12.45 9.70 -4.31
C ILE A 149 12.22 9.89 -2.81
N MET A 150 12.21 11.13 -2.31
CA MET A 150 12.01 11.43 -0.90
C MET A 150 10.70 10.86 -0.34
N ARG A 151 9.62 10.86 -1.11
CA ARG A 151 8.31 10.28 -0.73
C ARG A 151 8.31 8.75 -0.76
N SER A 152 9.18 8.17 -1.58
CA SER A 152 9.26 6.73 -1.80
C SER A 152 10.34 6.04 -0.96
N GLU A 153 11.17 6.81 -0.26
CA GLU A 153 12.20 6.29 0.65
C GLU A 153 11.65 6.00 2.05
N VAL A 154 11.96 4.82 2.57
CA VAL A 154 11.85 4.56 4.01
C VAL A 154 13.08 5.16 4.71
N ARG A 155 12.89 6.27 5.42
CA ARG A 155 13.96 6.79 6.29
C ARG A 155 14.14 5.84 7.48
N LEU A 156 15.21 5.06 7.45
CA LEU A 156 15.70 4.24 8.58
C LEU A 156 16.25 5.12 9.73
N THR A 157 15.51 6.14 10.17
CA THR A 157 15.88 7.00 11.30
C THR A 157 15.00 6.73 12.51
N SER A 158 15.11 5.51 13.04
CA SER A 158 14.67 5.17 14.40
C SER A 158 15.21 3.80 14.84
N PHE A 159 16.54 3.66 14.81
CA PHE A 159 17.26 2.69 15.65
C PHE A 159 18.43 3.40 16.35
N HIS A 160 18.11 4.19 17.37
CA HIS A 160 19.02 4.53 18.46
C HIS A 160 18.27 4.65 19.78
#